data_AF-A0A511V5L6-F1
#
_entry.id   AF-A0A511V5L6-F1
#
_cell.length_a   1.000
_cell.length_b   1.000
_cell.length_c   1.000
_cell.angle_alpha   90.00
_cell.angle_beta   90.00
_cell.angle_gamma   90.00
#
_symmetry.space_group_name_H-M   'P 1'
#
loop_
_entity.id
_entity.type
_entity.pdbx_description
1 polymer ?
#
loop_
_entity_poly.entity_id
_entity_poly.type
_entity_poly.pdbx_seq_one_letter_code
_entity_poly.pdbx_strand_id
1 'polypeptide(L)'
;MGEKERQYILLIIALLFVLLAAYYYMYFVPLQNEKEQVLMRLEQTKAQTQGVLKRVEKKETTPPQEQLKKIAELIPVQPYTDQLIIDLGKLQTLGQIQIDSATFQEEKDVKVQELPNQFIPQEARQGQAPQQKNKQAINVQNVQKALPPVTIKSIEITLAVKGEYKNIYDFVTEIQNLSRYLRVDTLTFSTPEKDEFQIPKDRKLTASLKLTSYYAPQYASLLDKLPPVNVEPPSGKWDPTQYPVIKKEDVQTQTRTPSAS
;
A
#
# COMPACT_ATOMS: atom_id res chain seq x y z
N MET A 1 1.82 36.38 -80.97
CA MET A 1 1.08 35.50 -80.05
C MET A 1 -0.36 35.94 -80.02
N GLY A 2 -1.25 35.10 -80.54
CA GLY A 2 -2.67 35.43 -80.67
C GLY A 2 -3.26 35.75 -79.31
N GLU A 3 -4.29 36.61 -79.24
CA GLU A 3 -4.88 37.04 -77.96
C GLU A 3 -5.32 35.87 -77.06
N LYS A 4 -5.67 34.73 -77.70
CA LYS A 4 -5.97 33.46 -77.04
C LYS A 4 -4.77 32.86 -76.30
N GLU A 5 -3.56 32.93 -76.86
CA GLU A 5 -2.34 32.43 -76.22
C GLU A 5 -1.95 33.26 -74.99
N ARG A 6 -2.17 34.58 -75.04
CA ARG A 6 -1.97 35.47 -73.88
C ARG A 6 -2.98 35.20 -72.76
N GLN A 7 -4.23 34.91 -73.11
CA GLN A 7 -5.25 34.50 -72.13
C GLN A 7 -4.95 33.13 -71.50
N TYR A 8 -4.48 32.14 -72.28
CA TYR A 8 -4.06 30.85 -71.73
C TYR A 8 -2.84 30.97 -70.80
N ILE A 9 -1.84 31.80 -71.14
CA ILE A 9 -0.67 32.05 -70.28
C ILE A 9 -1.09 32.71 -68.95
N LEU A 10 -2.01 33.68 -68.98
CA LEU A 10 -2.56 34.29 -67.75
C LEU A 10 -3.34 33.29 -66.91
N LEU A 11 -4.09 32.37 -67.54
CA LEU A 11 -4.83 31.32 -66.83
C LEU A 11 -3.87 30.31 -66.17
N ILE A 12 -2.78 29.93 -66.83
CA ILE A 12 -1.75 29.04 -66.27
C ILE A 12 -1.04 29.68 -65.07
N ILE A 13 -0.72 30.98 -65.14
CA ILE A 13 -0.12 31.72 -64.02
C ILE A 13 -1.10 31.83 -62.83
N ALA A 14 -2.38 32.08 -63.09
CA ALA A 14 -3.40 32.12 -62.04
C ALA A 14 -3.59 30.74 -61.39
N LEU A 15 -3.61 29.66 -62.19
CA LEU A 15 -3.67 28.29 -61.71
C LEU A 15 -2.44 27.94 -60.85
N LEU A 16 -1.25 28.37 -61.27
CA LEU A 16 -0.01 28.16 -60.53
C LEU A 16 -0.02 28.88 -59.17
N PHE A 17 -0.58 30.09 -59.10
CA PHE A 17 -0.71 30.83 -57.84
C PHE A 17 -1.68 30.15 -56.86
N VAL A 18 -2.79 29.61 -57.36
CA VAL A 18 -3.76 28.84 -56.54
C VAL A 18 -3.14 27.53 -56.05
N LEU A 19 -2.39 26.84 -56.90
CA LEU A 19 -1.72 25.58 -56.54
C LEU A 19 -0.63 25.82 -55.47
N LEU A 20 0.12 26.92 -55.58
CA LEU A 20 1.11 27.31 -54.58
C LEU A 20 0.47 27.68 -53.23
N ALA A 21 -0.67 28.38 -53.24
CA ALA A 21 -1.43 28.70 -52.04
C ALA A 21 -1.98 27.43 -51.36
N ALA A 22 -2.49 26.47 -52.15
CA ALA A 22 -2.96 25.19 -51.65
C ALA A 22 -1.80 24.37 -51.03
N TYR A 23 -0.63 24.33 -51.68
CA TYR A 23 0.56 23.68 -51.15
C TYR A 23 1.03 24.31 -49.83
N TYR A 24 1.05 25.65 -49.75
CA TYR A 24 1.39 26.37 -48.53
C TYR A 24 0.40 26.04 -47.40
N TYR A 25 -0.90 26.06 -47.67
CA TYR A 25 -1.93 25.74 -46.68
C TYR A 25 -1.81 24.29 -46.19
N MET A 26 -1.62 23.34 -47.10
CA MET A 26 -1.54 21.92 -46.76
C MET A 26 -0.25 21.54 -46.02
N TYR A 27 0.86 22.27 -46.19
CA TYR A 27 2.13 21.97 -45.52
C TYR A 27 2.34 22.77 -44.22
N PHE A 28 1.92 24.04 -44.18
CA PHE A 28 2.21 24.94 -43.06
C PHE A 28 1.17 24.85 -41.92
N VAL A 29 -0.09 24.59 -42.24
CA VAL A 29 -1.19 24.44 -41.25
C VAL A 29 -1.06 23.17 -40.39
N PRO A 30 -0.81 21.95 -40.92
CA PRO A 30 -0.70 20.77 -40.06
C PRO A 30 0.47 20.88 -39.05
N LEU A 31 1.53 21.60 -39.42
CA LEU A 31 2.70 21.81 -38.57
C LEU A 31 2.42 22.69 -37.34
N GLN A 32 1.38 23.54 -37.39
CA GLN A 32 0.92 24.30 -36.22
C GLN A 32 -0.05 23.48 -35.37
N ASN A 33 -0.94 22.70 -36.01
CA ASN A 33 -1.89 21.83 -35.33
C ASN A 33 -1.20 20.75 -34.49
N GLU A 34 -0.06 20.20 -34.95
CA GLU A 34 0.73 19.25 -34.15
C GLU A 34 1.27 19.89 -32.87
N LYS A 35 1.72 21.15 -32.94
CA LYS A 35 2.20 21.88 -31.75
C LYS A 35 1.08 22.11 -30.75
N GLU A 36 -0.09 22.52 -31.22
CA GLU A 36 -1.26 22.70 -30.36
C GLU A 36 -1.74 21.38 -29.74
N GLN A 37 -1.76 20.29 -30.50
CA GLN A 37 -2.10 18.97 -29.96
C GLN A 37 -1.08 18.48 -28.94
N VAL A 38 0.22 18.72 -29.15
CA VAL A 38 1.28 18.37 -28.20
C VAL A 38 1.16 19.20 -26.93
N LEU A 39 0.88 20.50 -27.04
CA LEU A 39 0.63 21.38 -25.88
C LEU A 39 -0.61 20.92 -25.10
N MET A 40 -1.71 20.60 -25.78
CA MET A 40 -2.91 20.06 -25.13
C MET A 40 -2.66 18.72 -24.45
N ARG A 41 -1.91 17.81 -25.07
CA ARG A 41 -1.52 16.53 -24.44
C ARG A 41 -0.64 16.75 -23.22
N LEU A 42 0.26 17.73 -23.27
CA LEU A 42 1.15 18.06 -22.16
C LEU A 42 0.36 18.66 -20.99
N GLU A 43 -0.58 19.56 -21.25
CA GLU A 43 -1.49 20.08 -20.23
C GLU A 43 -2.40 19.01 -19.65
N GLN A 44 -2.96 18.13 -20.49
CA GLN A 44 -3.79 17.02 -20.05
C GLN A 44 -3.01 16.03 -19.19
N THR A 45 -1.77 15.70 -19.58
CA THR A 45 -0.87 14.83 -18.81
C THR A 45 -0.49 15.48 -17.48
N LYS A 46 -0.24 16.80 -17.48
CA LYS A 46 0.02 17.56 -16.26
C LYS A 46 -1.20 17.62 -15.34
N ALA A 47 -2.40 17.75 -15.89
CA ALA A 47 -3.65 17.72 -15.13
C ALA A 47 -3.93 16.32 -14.54
N GLN A 48 -3.65 15.25 -15.28
CA GLN A 48 -3.77 13.87 -14.81
C GLN A 48 -2.78 13.58 -13.68
N THR A 49 -1.51 13.97 -13.83
CA THR A 49 -0.50 13.80 -12.77
C THR A 49 -0.83 14.63 -11.54
N GLN A 50 -1.29 15.88 -11.69
CA GLN A 50 -1.79 16.68 -10.56
C GLN A 50 -3.04 16.09 -9.89
N GLY A 51 -3.94 15.46 -10.65
CA GLY A 51 -5.11 14.78 -10.11
C GLY A 51 -4.73 13.57 -9.26
N VAL A 52 -3.73 12.79 -9.69
CA VAL A 52 -3.17 11.67 -8.92
C VAL A 52 -2.44 12.18 -7.69
N LEU A 53 -1.61 13.22 -7.81
CA LEU A 53 -0.92 13.86 -6.68
C LEU A 53 -1.91 14.38 -5.62
N LYS A 54 -3.01 15.03 -6.03
CA LYS A 54 -4.07 15.49 -5.11
C LYS A 54 -4.82 14.34 -4.42
N ARG A 55 -4.96 13.18 -5.08
CA ARG A 55 -5.55 11.98 -4.47
C ARG A 55 -4.61 11.34 -3.44
N VAL A 56 -3.30 11.35 -3.70
CA VAL A 56 -2.28 10.94 -2.73
C VAL A 56 -2.27 11.92 -1.54
N GLU A 57 -2.28 13.24 -1.79
CA GLU A 57 -2.37 14.24 -0.71
C GLU A 57 -3.63 14.07 0.14
N LYS A 58 -4.82 13.79 -0.44
CA LYS A 58 -6.05 13.58 0.33
C LYS A 58 -6.00 12.34 1.24
N LYS A 59 -5.29 11.28 0.84
CA LYS A 59 -5.07 10.09 1.69
C LYS A 59 -4.11 10.41 2.85
N GLU A 60 -3.27 11.42 2.69
CA GLU A 60 -2.32 11.93 3.70
C GLU A 60 -2.81 13.13 4.53
N THR A 61 -3.93 13.80 4.18
CA THR A 61 -4.44 14.99 4.89
C THR A 61 -5.07 14.74 6.28
N THR A 62 -4.83 13.59 6.91
CA THR A 62 -5.06 13.50 8.36
C THR A 62 -3.90 14.26 9.01
N PRO A 63 -4.11 15.24 9.89
CA PRO A 63 -3.00 15.96 10.51
C PRO A 63 -1.99 14.94 11.07
N PRO A 64 -0.68 15.13 10.88
CA PRO A 64 0.33 14.19 11.36
C PRO A 64 0.21 13.87 12.85
N GLN A 65 -0.39 14.78 13.63
CA GLN A 65 -0.78 14.56 15.02
C GLN A 65 -1.90 13.51 15.19
N GLU A 66 -2.96 13.58 14.38
CA GLU A 66 -4.05 12.61 14.40
C GLU A 66 -3.61 11.24 13.88
N GLN A 67 -2.71 11.21 12.88
CA GLN A 67 -2.10 9.96 12.42
C GLN A 67 -1.24 9.33 13.51
N LEU A 68 -0.37 10.11 14.17
CA LEU A 68 0.43 9.63 15.29
C LEU A 68 -0.43 9.20 16.49
N LYS A 69 -1.55 9.90 16.74
CA LYS A 69 -2.50 9.50 17.78
C LYS A 69 -3.17 8.18 17.45
N LYS A 70 -3.66 7.97 16.21
CA LYS A 70 -4.20 6.68 15.76
C LYS A 70 -3.14 5.57 15.84
N ILE A 71 -1.90 5.85 15.48
CA ILE A 71 -0.78 4.89 15.60
C ILE A 71 -0.59 4.51 17.08
N ALA A 72 -0.62 5.48 17.99
CA ALA A 72 -0.50 5.24 19.43
C ALA A 72 -1.70 4.44 20.01
N GLU A 73 -2.91 4.65 19.47
CA GLU A 73 -4.11 3.88 19.85
C GLU A 73 -4.07 2.42 19.37
N LEU A 74 -3.35 2.13 18.28
CA LEU A 74 -3.22 0.79 17.69
C LEU A 74 -2.02 -0.01 18.21
N ILE A 75 -1.34 0.45 19.27
CA ILE A 75 -0.19 -0.26 19.86
C ILE A 75 -0.68 -1.45 20.69
N PRO A 76 -0.33 -2.69 20.30
CA PRO A 76 -0.68 -3.87 21.09
C PRO A 76 0.07 -3.90 22.42
N VAL A 77 -0.49 -4.64 23.37
CA VAL A 77 0.10 -4.80 24.71
C VAL A 77 1.28 -5.77 24.71
N GLN A 78 1.22 -6.78 23.85
CA GLN A 78 2.27 -7.79 23.67
C GLN A 78 2.72 -7.82 22.21
N PRO A 79 3.93 -8.34 21.92
CA PRO A 79 4.43 -8.43 20.55
C PRO A 79 3.62 -9.40 19.67
N TYR A 80 2.86 -10.35 20.25
CA TYR A 80 2.05 -11.34 19.53
C TYR A 80 2.76 -11.98 18.33
N THR A 81 4.03 -12.38 18.53
CA THR A 81 4.87 -12.92 17.46
C THR A 81 4.29 -14.20 16.86
N ASP A 82 3.68 -15.07 17.67
CA ASP A 82 3.04 -16.30 17.19
C ASP A 82 1.88 -16.01 16.23
N GLN A 83 1.03 -15.04 16.58
CA GLN A 83 -0.06 -14.59 15.72
C GLN A 83 0.47 -13.96 14.42
N LEU A 84 1.56 -13.18 14.52
CA LEU A 84 2.20 -12.60 13.35
C LEU A 84 2.76 -13.67 12.41
N ILE A 85 3.36 -14.73 12.94
CA ILE A 85 3.83 -15.87 12.13
C ILE A 85 2.66 -16.56 11.43
N ILE A 86 1.53 -16.74 12.12
CA ILE A 86 0.31 -17.31 11.54
C ILE A 86 -0.20 -16.42 10.39
N ASP A 87 -0.31 -15.12 10.62
CA ASP A 87 -0.81 -14.18 9.61
C ASP A 87 0.14 -14.08 8.42
N LEU A 88 1.45 -14.08 8.67
CA LEU A 88 2.49 -14.16 7.66
C LEU A 88 2.36 -15.46 6.81
N GLY A 89 2.07 -16.59 7.46
CA GLY A 89 1.78 -17.85 6.76
C GLY A 89 0.54 -17.78 5.87
N LYS A 90 -0.54 -17.15 6.35
CA LYS A 90 -1.75 -16.92 5.53
C LYS A 90 -1.41 -16.03 4.32
N LEU A 91 -0.67 -14.95 4.55
CA LEU A 91 -0.26 -14.02 3.49
C LEU A 91 0.69 -14.69 2.48
N GLN A 92 1.53 -15.62 2.92
CA GLN A 92 2.37 -16.42 2.02
C GLN A 92 1.50 -17.23 1.05
N THR A 93 0.48 -17.92 1.57
CA THR A 93 -0.45 -18.73 0.75
C THR A 93 -1.28 -17.86 -0.20
N LEU A 94 -1.80 -16.73 0.28
CA LEU A 94 -2.62 -15.81 -0.52
C LEU A 94 -1.80 -15.09 -1.60
N GLY A 95 -0.61 -14.61 -1.23
CA GLY A 95 0.28 -13.85 -2.11
C GLY A 95 1.13 -14.69 -3.05
N GLN A 96 1.06 -16.03 -2.96
CA GLN A 96 1.90 -16.95 -3.76
C GLN A 96 3.39 -16.62 -3.72
N ILE A 97 3.88 -16.21 -2.55
CA ILE A 97 5.30 -15.97 -2.29
C ILE A 97 5.87 -17.11 -1.45
N GLN A 98 7.18 -17.20 -1.34
CA GLN A 98 7.88 -18.14 -0.47
C GLN A 98 8.68 -17.34 0.55
N ILE A 99 8.51 -17.62 1.83
CA ILE A 99 9.30 -17.00 2.90
C ILE A 99 10.43 -17.96 3.24
N ASP A 100 11.67 -17.55 2.97
CA ASP A 100 12.86 -18.36 3.20
C ASP A 100 13.29 -18.28 4.68
N SER A 101 13.21 -17.09 5.28
CA SER A 101 13.52 -16.90 6.70
C SER A 101 12.74 -15.74 7.31
N ALA A 102 12.47 -15.87 8.61
CA ALA A 102 11.90 -14.83 9.45
C ALA A 102 12.66 -14.78 10.78
N THR A 103 13.32 -13.66 11.04
CA THR A 103 14.10 -13.44 12.26
C THR A 103 13.46 -12.33 13.08
N PHE A 104 13.28 -12.57 14.37
CA PHE A 104 12.69 -11.64 15.31
C PHE A 104 13.74 -11.23 16.34
N GLN A 105 13.94 -9.93 16.50
CA GLN A 105 14.88 -9.37 17.45
C GLN A 105 14.19 -8.33 18.31
N GLU A 106 14.16 -8.55 19.63
CA GLU A 106 13.64 -7.56 20.57
C GLU A 106 14.65 -6.43 20.75
N GLU A 107 14.15 -5.20 20.59
CA GLU A 107 14.92 -3.98 20.78
C GLU A 107 14.59 -3.31 22.13
N LYS A 108 15.37 -2.28 22.46
CA LYS A 108 15.31 -1.58 23.74
C LYS A 108 14.07 -0.69 23.88
N ASP A 109 13.81 -0.28 25.12
CA ASP A 109 12.74 0.64 25.49
C ASP A 109 12.82 1.99 24.74
N VAL A 110 11.75 2.35 24.04
CA VAL A 110 11.56 3.60 23.30
C VAL A 110 10.48 4.43 23.98
N LYS A 111 10.74 5.73 24.21
CA LYS A 111 9.72 6.63 24.75
C LYS A 111 8.81 7.13 23.63
N VAL A 112 7.49 7.06 23.83
CA VAL A 112 6.51 7.51 22.81
C VAL A 112 6.69 8.99 22.44
N GLN A 113 7.18 9.82 23.35
CA GLN A 113 7.52 11.21 23.03
C GLN A 113 8.63 11.35 22.01
N GLU A 114 9.54 10.40 21.88
CA GLU A 114 10.68 10.50 20.97
C GLU A 114 10.33 10.02 19.56
N LEU A 115 9.19 9.36 19.39
CA LEU A 115 8.66 8.89 18.12
C LEU A 115 8.54 10.04 17.08
N PRO A 116 7.91 11.20 17.36
CA PRO A 116 7.88 12.33 16.42
C PRO A 116 9.26 12.72 15.86
N ASN A 117 10.33 12.52 16.63
CA ASN A 117 11.69 12.79 16.18
C ASN A 117 12.25 11.74 15.20
N GLN A 118 11.65 10.55 15.13
CA GLN A 118 11.96 9.51 14.15
C GLN A 118 10.99 9.51 12.96
N PHE A 119 9.69 9.77 13.16
CA PHE A 119 8.69 9.65 12.09
C PHE A 119 8.52 10.89 11.22
N ILE A 120 8.90 12.08 11.69
CA ILE A 120 8.72 13.32 10.91
C ILE A 120 10.05 13.68 10.24
N PRO A 121 10.17 13.62 8.89
CA PRO A 121 11.37 14.04 8.18
C PRO A 121 11.75 15.48 8.52
N GLN A 122 13.05 15.80 8.55
CA GLN A 122 13.53 17.13 8.96
C GLN A 122 12.99 18.25 8.06
N GLU A 123 12.72 17.98 6.78
CA GLU A 123 12.16 18.92 5.81
C GLU A 123 10.74 19.37 6.19
N ALA A 124 9.95 18.48 6.80
CA ALA A 124 8.58 18.77 7.25
C ALA A 124 8.55 19.60 8.56
N ARG A 125 9.66 19.64 9.31
CA ARG A 125 9.79 20.40 10.56
C ARG A 125 10.16 21.87 10.35
N GLN A 126 10.83 22.18 9.24
CA GLN A 126 11.34 23.52 8.93
C GLN A 126 10.54 24.26 7.86
N GLY A 127 9.44 23.69 7.35
CA GLY A 127 8.55 24.39 6.42
C GLY A 127 9.17 24.69 5.05
N GLN A 128 10.24 23.99 4.66
CA GLN A 128 10.86 24.12 3.34
C GLN A 128 10.61 22.85 2.52
N ALA A 129 9.41 22.76 1.95
CA ALA A 129 9.15 22.01 0.73
C ALA A 129 8.44 22.96 -0.26
N PRO A 130 8.72 22.87 -1.58
CA PRO A 130 8.39 23.91 -2.54
C PRO A 130 6.87 24.09 -2.69
N GLN A 131 6.41 25.30 -2.35
CA GLN A 131 5.12 25.92 -2.66
C GLN A 131 3.90 24.97 -2.80
N GLN A 132 3.16 24.81 -1.70
CA GLN A 132 1.70 24.70 -1.76
C GLN A 132 1.09 25.34 -0.50
N LYS A 133 0.26 26.36 -0.74
CA LYS A 133 -0.44 27.12 0.30
C LYS A 133 -1.28 26.17 1.16
N ASN A 134 -1.04 26.26 2.47
CA ASN A 134 -1.77 25.60 3.56
C ASN A 134 -1.31 24.17 3.94
N LYS A 135 -0.04 24.01 4.30
CA LYS A 135 0.39 22.98 5.28
C LYS A 135 0.86 23.73 6.53
N GLN A 136 0.09 23.65 7.61
CA GLN A 136 0.54 24.12 8.92
C GLN A 136 1.84 23.39 9.25
N ALA A 137 2.90 24.16 9.57
CA ALA A 137 4.16 23.58 10.02
C ALA A 137 3.88 22.67 11.22
N ILE A 138 4.31 21.42 11.14
CA ILE A 138 4.08 20.46 12.21
C ILE A 138 5.02 20.83 13.36
N ASN A 139 4.49 21.51 14.38
CA ASN A 139 5.27 21.79 15.58
C ASN A 139 5.46 20.49 16.37
N VAL A 140 6.65 19.89 16.25
CA VAL A 140 7.05 18.65 16.92
C VAL A 140 6.89 18.73 18.44
N GLN A 141 7.09 19.90 19.06
CA GLN A 141 6.94 20.09 20.50
C GLN A 141 5.48 19.97 20.94
N ASN A 142 4.55 20.47 20.14
CA ASN A 142 3.11 20.35 20.41
C ASN A 142 2.64 18.88 20.27
N VAL A 143 3.19 18.14 19.30
CA VAL A 143 2.91 16.69 19.14
C VAL A 143 3.45 15.92 20.34
N GLN A 144 4.66 16.23 20.77
CA GLN A 144 5.34 15.57 21.88
C GLN A 144 4.62 15.78 23.21
N LYS A 145 4.01 16.96 23.41
CA LYS A 145 3.20 17.28 24.59
C LYS A 145 1.81 16.61 24.58
N ALA A 146 1.28 16.33 23.39
CA ALA A 146 -0.02 15.66 23.23
C ALA A 146 0.06 14.13 23.37
N LEU A 147 1.25 13.55 23.22
CA LEU A 147 1.47 12.12 23.34
C LEU A 147 1.65 11.68 24.80
N PRO A 148 1.11 10.51 25.19
CA PRO A 148 1.22 10.03 26.56
C PRO A 148 2.68 9.67 26.92
N PRO A 149 3.11 9.86 28.19
CA PRO A 149 4.43 9.47 28.70
C PRO A 149 4.53 7.98 28.98
N VAL A 150 4.41 7.22 27.90
CA VAL A 150 4.47 5.78 27.95
C VAL A 150 5.75 5.30 27.27
N THR A 151 6.41 4.35 27.93
CA THR A 151 7.52 3.61 27.35
C THR A 151 6.94 2.44 26.58
N ILE A 152 7.39 2.25 25.34
CA ILE A 152 7.03 1.13 24.49
C ILE A 152 8.31 0.37 24.13
N LYS A 153 8.18 -0.89 23.75
CA LYS A 153 9.29 -1.70 23.24
C LYS A 153 9.13 -1.89 21.75
N SER A 154 10.25 -1.96 21.03
CA SER A 154 10.25 -2.34 19.61
C SER A 154 10.67 -3.79 19.40
N ILE A 155 10.19 -4.37 18.31
CA ILE A 155 10.64 -5.64 17.78
C ILE A 155 11.01 -5.43 16.32
N GLU A 156 12.26 -5.75 15.98
CA GLU A 156 12.75 -5.78 14.63
C GLU A 156 12.46 -7.15 14.02
N ILE A 157 11.94 -7.15 12.80
CA ILE A 157 11.55 -8.34 12.05
C ILE A 157 12.30 -8.29 10.73
N THR A 158 13.13 -9.28 10.46
CA THR A 158 13.82 -9.43 9.17
C THR A 158 13.21 -10.61 8.42
N LEU A 159 12.66 -10.34 7.24
CA LEU A 159 12.04 -11.35 6.36
C LEU A 159 12.86 -11.47 5.08
N ALA A 160 13.20 -12.69 4.70
CA ALA A 160 13.68 -13.01 3.36
C ALA A 160 12.56 -13.70 2.59
N VAL A 161 12.11 -13.08 1.50
CA VAL A 161 11.01 -13.59 0.68
C VAL A 161 11.43 -13.75 -0.76
N LYS A 162 10.81 -14.70 -1.45
CA LYS A 162 11.08 -15.02 -2.83
C LYS A 162 9.77 -15.11 -3.62
N GLY A 163 9.72 -14.48 -4.78
CA GLY A 163 8.53 -14.46 -5.61
C GLY A 163 8.67 -13.60 -6.86
N GLU A 164 7.55 -13.33 -7.51
CA GLU A 164 7.48 -12.32 -8.57
C GLU A 164 7.37 -10.92 -7.95
N TYR A 165 7.86 -9.90 -8.65
CA TYR A 165 7.82 -8.52 -8.17
C TYR A 165 6.40 -8.06 -7.78
N LYS A 166 5.40 -8.37 -8.62
CA LYS A 166 3.99 -8.02 -8.34
C LYS A 166 3.49 -8.69 -7.06
N ASN A 167 3.78 -9.98 -6.88
CA ASN A 167 3.34 -10.74 -5.71
C ASN A 167 4.02 -10.24 -4.43
N ILE A 168 5.31 -9.86 -4.50
CA ILE A 168 6.02 -9.25 -3.38
C ILE A 168 5.43 -7.88 -3.04
N TYR A 169 5.08 -7.08 -4.04
CA TYR A 169 4.43 -5.78 -3.83
C TYR A 169 3.07 -5.91 -3.14
N ASP A 170 2.23 -6.83 -3.63
CA ASP A 170 0.92 -7.12 -3.04
C ASP A 170 1.09 -7.61 -1.59
N PHE A 171 2.03 -8.52 -1.36
CA PHE A 171 2.38 -9.02 -0.03
C PHE A 171 2.83 -7.93 0.95
N VAL A 172 3.73 -7.03 0.54
CA VAL A 172 4.17 -5.89 1.39
C VAL A 172 3.03 -4.93 1.69
N THR A 173 2.10 -4.78 0.76
CA THR A 173 0.89 -3.95 0.97
C THR A 173 -0.04 -4.59 2.00
N GLU A 174 -0.27 -5.91 1.90
CA GLU A 174 -1.10 -6.65 2.85
C GLU A 174 -0.49 -6.68 4.25
N ILE A 175 0.84 -6.83 4.38
CA ILE A 175 1.50 -6.75 5.69
C ILE A 175 1.22 -5.41 6.38
N GLN A 176 1.25 -4.30 5.64
CA GLN A 176 0.97 -2.97 6.21
C GLN A 176 -0.50 -2.78 6.59
N ASN A 177 -1.42 -3.57 6.02
CA ASN A 177 -2.85 -3.54 6.31
C ASN A 177 -3.27 -4.48 7.46
N LEU A 178 -2.33 -5.22 8.06
CA LEU A 178 -2.62 -6.04 9.22
C LEU A 178 -3.20 -5.18 10.35
N SER A 179 -3.96 -5.81 11.26
CA SER A 179 -4.65 -5.13 12.37
C SER A 179 -3.72 -4.48 13.41
N ARG A 180 -2.41 -4.50 13.16
CA ARG A 180 -1.35 -3.93 13.99
C ARG A 180 -0.49 -3.02 13.12
N TYR A 181 0.04 -1.96 13.73
CA TYR A 181 0.95 -1.07 13.02
C TYR A 181 2.33 -1.74 12.82
N LEU A 182 2.71 -1.96 11.56
CA LEU A 182 4.02 -2.44 11.14
C LEU A 182 4.67 -1.39 10.26
N ARG A 183 5.86 -0.90 10.67
CA ARG A 183 6.64 0.01 9.85
C ARG A 183 7.62 -0.79 8.99
N VAL A 184 7.66 -0.51 7.70
CA VAL A 184 8.72 -0.98 6.81
C VAL A 184 9.89 0.00 6.89
N ASP A 185 11.05 -0.47 7.38
CA ASP A 185 12.26 0.35 7.48
C ASP A 185 13.07 0.27 6.19
N THR A 186 13.30 -0.95 5.72
CA THR A 186 14.15 -1.21 4.55
C THR A 186 13.53 -2.31 3.71
N LEU A 187 13.50 -2.10 2.39
CA LEU A 187 13.14 -3.10 1.40
C LEU A 187 14.22 -3.14 0.32
N THR A 188 14.89 -4.28 0.19
CA THR A 188 15.90 -4.50 -0.86
C THR A 188 15.49 -5.65 -1.75
N PHE A 189 15.84 -5.55 -3.03
CA PHE A 189 15.56 -6.58 -4.03
C PHE A 189 16.89 -7.11 -4.58
N SER A 190 16.94 -8.42 -4.79
CA SER A 190 18.08 -9.13 -5.37
C SER A 190 17.56 -10.16 -6.35
N THR A 191 18.06 -10.10 -7.59
CA THR A 191 17.81 -11.13 -8.59
C THR A 191 18.95 -12.13 -8.56
N PRO A 192 18.67 -13.45 -8.61
CA PRO A 192 19.72 -14.42 -8.89
C PRO A 192 20.37 -14.05 -10.21
N GLU A 193 21.69 -13.91 -10.15
CA GLU A 193 22.55 -13.32 -11.17
C GLU A 193 22.24 -13.83 -12.58
N LYS A 194 22.21 -12.92 -13.55
CA LYS A 194 22.09 -13.25 -14.97
C LYS A 194 23.49 -13.58 -15.49
N ASP A 195 24.07 -14.65 -14.97
CA ASP A 195 25.30 -15.21 -15.54
C ASP A 195 24.97 -15.62 -16.99
N GLU A 196 25.63 -15.00 -17.97
CA GLU A 196 25.34 -15.24 -19.41
C GLU A 196 25.55 -16.71 -19.79
N PHE A 197 26.29 -17.47 -18.97
CA PHE A 197 26.66 -18.85 -19.24
C PHE A 197 25.96 -19.87 -18.32
N GLN A 198 25.20 -19.43 -17.31
CA GLN A 198 24.47 -20.32 -16.41
C GLN A 198 23.01 -19.88 -16.24
N ILE A 199 22.08 -20.71 -16.73
CA ILE A 199 20.65 -20.47 -16.53
C ILE A 199 20.34 -20.71 -15.04
N PRO A 200 19.94 -19.68 -14.28
CA PRO A 200 19.61 -19.89 -12.87
C PRO A 200 18.43 -20.85 -12.75
N LYS A 201 18.58 -21.84 -11.86
CA LYS A 201 17.56 -22.87 -11.58
C LYS A 201 16.27 -22.28 -11.03
N ASP A 202 16.37 -21.13 -10.38
CA ASP A 202 15.26 -20.37 -9.82
C ASP A 202 15.34 -18.94 -10.37
N ARG A 203 14.33 -18.53 -11.14
CA ARG A 203 14.25 -17.20 -11.76
C ARG A 203 13.53 -16.18 -10.90
N LYS A 204 13.05 -16.58 -9.71
CA LYS A 204 12.27 -15.72 -8.83
C LYS A 204 13.16 -14.65 -8.20
N LEU A 205 12.56 -13.49 -7.96
CA LEU A 205 13.19 -12.36 -7.28
C LEU A 205 13.24 -12.66 -5.78
N THR A 206 14.38 -12.38 -5.15
CA THR A 206 14.51 -12.39 -3.69
C THR A 206 14.36 -10.95 -3.19
N ALA A 207 13.59 -10.76 -2.12
CA ALA A 207 13.48 -9.48 -1.42
C ALA A 207 13.82 -9.69 0.05
N SER A 208 14.59 -8.75 0.62
CA SER A 208 14.86 -8.67 2.06
C SER A 208 14.14 -7.47 2.62
N LEU A 209 13.32 -7.72 3.63
CA LEU A 209 12.43 -6.74 4.24
C LEU A 209 12.74 -6.65 5.73
N LYS A 210 13.07 -5.43 6.19
CA LYS A 210 13.22 -5.11 7.61
C LYS A 210 12.01 -4.31 8.06
N LEU A 211 11.30 -4.84 9.05
CA LEU A 211 10.15 -4.20 9.66
C LEU A 211 10.39 -3.94 11.14
N THR A 212 9.76 -2.90 11.66
CA THR A 212 9.67 -2.62 13.09
C THR A 212 8.22 -2.61 13.53
N SER A 213 7.93 -3.35 14.60
CA SER A 213 6.66 -3.24 15.34
C SER A 213 6.91 -2.72 16.75
N TYR A 214 5.90 -2.09 17.33
CA TYR A 214 5.95 -1.52 18.67
C TYR A 214 4.87 -2.15 19.57
N TYR A 215 5.18 -2.35 20.85
CA TYR A 215 4.23 -2.86 21.84
C TYR A 215 4.41 -2.19 23.21
N ALA A 216 3.35 -2.19 24.02
CA ALA A 216 3.28 -1.52 25.31
C ALA A 216 3.12 -2.52 26.47
N PRO A 217 4.21 -3.14 26.96
CA PRO A 217 4.15 -4.21 27.97
C PRO A 217 3.58 -3.78 29.32
N GLN A 218 3.59 -2.49 29.65
CA GLN A 218 3.07 -1.94 30.90
C GLN A 218 1.56 -2.20 31.11
N TYR A 219 0.82 -2.46 30.03
CA TYR A 219 -0.60 -2.77 30.10
C TYR A 219 -0.87 -4.27 30.19
N ALA A 220 0.15 -5.13 30.19
CA ALA A 220 -0.02 -6.59 30.18
C ALA A 220 -0.82 -7.08 31.38
N SER A 221 -0.57 -6.52 32.56
CA SER A 221 -1.29 -6.86 33.80
C SER A 221 -2.77 -6.48 33.79
N LEU A 222 -3.23 -5.70 32.81
CA LEU A 222 -4.66 -5.40 32.63
C LEU A 222 -5.37 -6.53 31.88
N LEU A 223 -4.67 -7.27 31.02
CA LEU A 223 -5.24 -8.40 30.30
C LEU A 223 -5.57 -9.55 31.25
N ASP A 224 -4.73 -9.79 32.26
CA ASP A 224 -4.96 -10.83 33.28
C ASP A 224 -6.22 -10.58 34.12
N LYS A 225 -6.71 -9.33 34.13
CA LYS A 225 -7.92 -8.91 34.86
C LYS A 225 -9.19 -8.97 34.01
N LEU A 226 -9.07 -9.30 32.72
CA LEU A 226 -10.23 -9.46 31.86
C LEU A 226 -11.00 -10.71 32.29
N PRO A 227 -12.35 -10.68 32.26
CA PRO A 227 -13.13 -11.87 32.51
C PRO A 227 -12.74 -12.94 31.47
N PRO A 228 -12.66 -14.22 31.87
CA PRO A 228 -12.36 -15.29 30.93
C PRO A 228 -13.41 -15.32 29.83
N VAL A 229 -12.97 -15.57 28.59
CA VAL A 229 -13.89 -15.78 27.47
C VAL A 229 -14.68 -17.06 27.76
N ASN A 230 -16.00 -16.94 27.82
CA ASN A 230 -16.87 -18.10 27.92
C ASN A 230 -16.89 -18.82 26.57
N VAL A 231 -15.96 -19.74 26.37
CA VAL A 231 -15.96 -20.64 25.22
C VAL A 231 -16.71 -21.91 25.58
N GLU A 232 -17.51 -22.41 24.64
CA GLU A 232 -18.10 -23.73 24.79
C GLU A 232 -16.99 -24.78 24.94
N PRO A 233 -17.19 -25.81 25.78
CA PRO A 233 -16.22 -26.88 25.90
C PRO A 233 -15.98 -27.53 24.53
N PRO A 234 -14.77 -28.05 24.26
CA PRO A 234 -14.47 -28.73 23.00
C PRO A 234 -15.54 -29.76 22.71
N SER A 235 -16.10 -29.76 21.50
CA SER A 235 -17.23 -30.64 21.13
C SER A 235 -16.91 -32.14 21.25
N GLY A 236 -15.68 -32.54 21.61
CA GLY A 236 -15.23 -33.93 21.76
C GLY A 236 -15.24 -34.71 20.45
N LYS A 237 -15.59 -34.06 19.33
CA LYS A 237 -15.61 -34.65 18.00
C LYS A 237 -14.17 -34.77 17.51
N TRP A 238 -13.71 -36.01 17.38
CA TRP A 238 -12.43 -36.32 16.74
C TRP A 238 -12.44 -35.97 15.25
N ASP A 239 -13.62 -36.05 14.62
CA ASP A 239 -13.84 -35.69 13.22
C ASP A 239 -14.98 -34.66 13.12
N PRO A 240 -14.69 -33.42 12.67
CA PRO A 240 -15.68 -32.35 12.56
C PRO A 240 -16.70 -32.57 11.43
N THR A 241 -16.54 -33.59 10.58
CA THR A 241 -17.45 -33.90 9.47
C THR A 241 -18.50 -34.97 9.81
N GLN A 242 -18.40 -35.61 10.98
CA GLN A 242 -19.36 -36.60 11.44
C GLN A 242 -20.59 -35.90 12.03
N TYR A 243 -21.70 -35.92 11.28
CA TYR A 243 -23.02 -35.60 11.82
C TYR A 243 -23.59 -36.85 12.51
N PRO A 244 -24.14 -36.73 13.73
CA PRO A 244 -24.84 -37.87 14.32
C PRO A 244 -25.99 -38.24 13.38
N VAL A 245 -25.97 -39.48 12.89
CA VAL A 245 -27.10 -40.04 12.15
C VAL A 245 -28.23 -40.17 13.18
N ILE A 246 -29.14 -39.20 13.18
CA ILE A 246 -30.36 -39.28 13.99
C ILE A 246 -31.13 -40.48 13.46
N LYS A 247 -31.09 -41.60 14.20
CA LYS A 247 -31.92 -42.76 13.86
C LYS A 247 -33.37 -42.34 14.04
N LYS A 248 -34.23 -42.75 13.10
CA LYS A 248 -35.66 -42.38 13.10
C LYS A 248 -36.38 -42.81 14.40
N GLU A 249 -35.84 -43.78 15.13
CA GLU A 249 -36.34 -44.18 16.44
C GLU A 249 -36.20 -43.09 17.52
N ASP A 250 -35.12 -42.29 17.51
CA ASP A 250 -34.86 -41.25 18.52
C ASP A 250 -35.69 -39.98 18.31
N VAL A 251 -36.30 -39.82 17.13
CA VAL A 251 -37.25 -38.73 16.83
C VAL A 251 -38.64 -39.02 17.41
N GLN A 252 -39.00 -40.30 17.56
CA GLN A 252 -40.30 -40.69 18.11
C GLN A 252 -40.36 -40.67 19.64
N THR A 253 -39.22 -40.77 20.33
CA THR A 253 -39.15 -40.66 21.79
C THR A 253 -39.24 -39.22 22.28
N GLN A 254 -38.81 -38.23 21.49
CA GLN A 254 -38.94 -36.81 21.86
C GLN A 254 -40.36 -36.23 21.64
N THR A 255 -41.19 -36.88 20.82
CA THR A 255 -42.58 -36.44 20.56
C THR A 255 -43.61 -37.10 21.47
N ARG A 256 -43.18 -37.94 22.42
CA ARG A 256 -44.06 -38.69 23.35
C ARG A 256 -43.84 -38.37 24.83
N THR A 257 -43.47 -37.13 25.17
CA THR A 257 -43.70 -36.59 26.51
C THR A 257 -45.08 -35.92 26.55
N PRO A 258 -46.13 -36.59 27.09
CA PRO A 258 -47.31 -35.86 27.51
C PRO A 258 -46.95 -35.07 28.77
N SER A 259 -47.24 -33.78 28.73
CA SER A 259 -47.39 -32.94 29.91
C SER A 259 -48.30 -33.66 30.91
N ALA A 260 -47.77 -34.01 32.07
CA ALA A 260 -48.55 -34.48 33.20
C ALA A 260 -47.89 -34.04 34.52
N SER A 261 -48.67 -33.24 35.25
CA SER A 261 -48.51 -32.69 36.61
C SER A 261 -47.63 -31.45 36.75
#